data_AF-A0A8I0IL70-F1
#
_entry.id   AF-A0A8I0IL70-F1
#
_cell.length_a   1.000
_cell.length_b   1.000
_cell.length_c   1.000
_cell.angle_alpha   90.00
_cell.angle_beta   90.00
_cell.angle_gamma   90.00
#
_symmetry.space_group_name_H-M   'P 1'
#
loop_
_entity.id
_entity.type
_entity.pdbx_description
1 polymer ?
#
loop_
_entity_poly.entity_id
_entity_poly.type
_entity_poly.pdbx_seq_one_letter_code
_entity_poly.pdbx_strand_id
1 'polypeptide(L)' 'MRTDEPPQLLWPEDHAWVLATEIDWDSTIVAGSRTLIDSILTDDRFEAYPVDENSDLSWNGDTINRRTDSSPT' A
#
# COMPACT_ATOMS: atom_id res chain seq x y z
N MET A 1 27.75 1.15 6.89
CA MET A 1 26.44 0.84 6.29
C MET A 1 25.52 0.55 7.45
N ARG A 2 24.49 1.39 7.64
CA ARG A 2 23.58 1.25 8.77
C ARG A 2 22.53 0.22 8.37
N THR A 3 22.41 -0.86 9.14
CA THR A 3 21.54 -2.01 8.82
C THR A 3 20.21 -1.97 9.58
N ASP A 4 19.92 -0.85 10.24
CA ASP A 4 18.73 -0.70 11.10
C ASP A 4 17.48 -0.25 10.32
N GLU A 5 17.61 0.05 9.03
CA GLU A 5 16.48 0.46 8.20
C GLU A 5 15.74 -0.79 7.69
N PRO A 6 14.42 -0.91 7.92
CA PRO A 6 13.66 -2.02 7.40
C PRO A 6 13.66 -2.01 5.86
N PRO A 7 13.66 -3.19 5.21
CA PRO A 7 13.66 -3.27 3.75
C PRO A 7 12.41 -2.63 3.17
N GLN A 8 12.57 -1.85 2.10
CA GLN A 8 11.45 -1.22 1.39
C GLN A 8 10.73 -2.18 0.44
N LEU A 9 11.44 -3.20 -0.06
CA LEU A 9 10.92 -4.20 -0.96
C LEU A 9 11.34 -5.59 -0.49
N LEU A 10 10.40 -6.54 -0.54
CA LEU A 10 10.61 -7.93 -0.14
C LEU A 10 9.88 -8.87 -1.09
N TRP A 11 10.53 -9.95 -1.49
CA TRP A 11 9.93 -11.04 -2.25
C TRP A 11 10.67 -12.37 -1.97
N PRO A 12 9.99 -13.52 -2.12
CA PRO A 12 10.62 -14.84 -2.05
C PRO A 12 11.40 -15.16 -3.33
N GLU A 13 12.30 -16.14 -3.28
CA GLU A 13 13.14 -16.54 -4.43
C GLU A 13 12.33 -16.92 -5.69
N ASP A 14 11.12 -17.47 -5.51
CA ASP A 14 10.22 -17.85 -6.59
C ASP A 14 9.39 -16.68 -7.16
N HIS A 15 9.55 -15.47 -6.62
CA HIS A 15 8.79 -14.27 -6.97
C HIS A 15 7.26 -14.45 -6.90
N ALA A 16 6.76 -15.36 -6.05
CA ALA A 16 5.33 -15.64 -5.96
C ALA A 16 4.49 -14.45 -5.41
N TRP A 17 5.13 -13.52 -4.70
CA TRP A 17 4.53 -12.29 -4.19
C TRP A 17 5.60 -11.22 -3.99
N VAL A 18 5.17 -9.97 -3.85
CA VAL A 18 6.01 -8.83 -3.48
C VAL A 18 5.30 -8.02 -2.40
N LEU A 19 6.08 -7.54 -1.44
CA LEU A 19 5.69 -6.53 -0.47
C LEU A 19 6.53 -5.29 -0.72
N ALA A 20 5.88 -4.14 -0.80
CA ALA A 20 6.50 -2.84 -0.97
C ALA A 20 5.97 -1.86 0.08
N THR A 21 6.87 -1.21 0.80
CA THR A 21 6.56 -0.02 1.60
C THR A 21 7.27 1.17 0.96
N GLU A 22 6.65 2.34 1.08
CA GLU A 22 7.14 3.58 0.50
C GLU A 22 6.99 4.69 1.56
N ILE A 23 7.85 5.71 1.56
CA ILE A 23 7.90 6.75 2.60
C ILE A 23 6.82 7.83 2.46
N ASP A 24 6.35 8.09 1.25
CA ASP A 24 5.33 9.06 0.86
C ASP A 24 3.92 8.44 0.89
N TRP A 25 3.80 7.11 0.90
CA TRP A 25 2.54 6.39 1.05
C TRP A 25 2.32 5.94 2.49
N ASP A 26 1.10 6.06 2.98
CA ASP A 26 0.66 5.58 4.30
C ASP A 26 0.30 4.08 4.30
N SER A 27 0.51 3.43 3.16
CA SER A 27 0.04 2.09 2.86
C SER A 27 1.19 1.18 2.46
N THR A 28 1.10 -0.10 2.85
CA THR A 28 1.98 -1.15 2.34
C THR A 28 1.28 -1.87 1.18
N ILE A 29 1.96 -2.00 0.05
CA ILE A 29 1.44 -2.73 -1.10
C ILE A 29 1.88 -4.19 -1.01
N VAL A 30 0.92 -5.09 -1.17
CA VAL A 30 1.18 -6.51 -1.37
C VAL A 30 0.59 -6.91 -2.72
N ALA A 31 1.41 -7.55 -3.56
CA ALA A 31 0.97 -8.09 -4.84
C ALA A 31 1.38 -9.55 -4.96
N GLY A 32 0.60 -10.33 -5.70
CA GLY A 32 0.82 -11.77 -5.88
C GLY A 32 -0.40 -12.44 -6.50
N SER A 33 -0.55 -13.75 -6.28
CA SER A 33 -1.70 -14.48 -6.78
C SER A 33 -3.03 -13.96 -6.21
N ARG A 34 -4.12 -14.15 -6.97
CA ARG A 34 -5.47 -13.76 -6.52
C ARG A 34 -5.85 -14.41 -5.19
N THR A 35 -5.53 -15.69 -5.00
CA THR A 35 -5.79 -16.41 -3.75
C THR A 35 -5.09 -15.77 -2.54
N LEU A 36 -3.85 -15.30 -2.73
CA LEU A 36 -3.11 -14.60 -1.67
C LEU A 36 -3.77 -13.28 -1.33
N ILE A 37 -4.14 -12.49 -2.35
CA ILE A 37 -4.80 -11.20 -2.16
C ILE A 37 -6.17 -11.36 -1.49
N ASP A 38 -6.98 -12.32 -1.93
CA ASP A 38 -8.28 -12.60 -1.32
C ASP A 38 -8.14 -13.03 0.15
N SER A 39 -7.06 -13.76 0.50
CA SER A 39 -6.79 -14.15 1.90
C SER A 39 -6.45 -12.94 2.78
N ILE A 40 -5.73 -11.94 2.24
CA ILE A 40 -5.44 -10.70 2.98
C ILE A 40 -6.70 -9.86 3.14
N LEU A 41 -7.47 -9.68 2.06
CA LEU A 41 -8.69 -8.85 2.07
C LEU A 41 -9.80 -9.40 2.97
N THR A 42 -9.80 -10.71 3.25
CA THR A 42 -10.81 -11.36 4.08
C THR A 42 -10.36 -11.58 5.54
N ASP A 43 -9.13 -11.22 5.87
CA ASP A 43 -8.58 -11.36 7.21
C ASP A 43 -8.74 -10.06 8.01
N ASP A 44 -9.64 -10.09 9.01
CA ASP A 44 -10.02 -8.93 9.83
C ASP A 44 -8.86 -8.34 10.66
N ARG A 45 -7.67 -8.96 10.66
CA ARG A 45 -6.48 -8.38 11.30
C ARG A 45 -5.88 -7.23 10.49
N PHE A 46 -6.21 -7.13 9.20
CA PHE A 46 -5.71 -6.11 8.30
C PHE A 46 -6.82 -5.16 7.88
N GLU A 47 -6.54 -3.87 7.89
CA GLU A 47 -7.29 -2.93 7.07
C GLU A 47 -6.68 -2.98 5.67
N ALA A 48 -7.41 -3.56 4.72
CA ALA A 48 -6.91 -3.78 3.38
C ALA A 48 -7.99 -3.50 2.33
N TYR A 49 -7.59 -2.88 1.22
CA TYR A 49 -8.45 -2.57 0.09
C TYR A 49 -7.80 -3.06 -1.20
N PRO A 50 -8.59 -3.55 -2.17
CA PRO A 50 -8.07 -3.87 -3.49
C PRO A 50 -7.69 -2.57 -4.22
N VAL A 51 -6.55 -2.60 -4.90
CA VAL A 51 -6.07 -1.52 -5.78
C VAL A 51 -5.65 -2.10 -7.12
N ASP A 52 -5.71 -1.28 -8.17
CA ASP A 52 -5.20 -1.59 -9.51
C ASP A 52 -3.95 -0.76 -9.84
N GLU A 53 -3.26 -1.07 -10.94
CA GLU A 53 -2.01 -0.36 -11.28
C GLU A 53 -2.19 1.15 -11.56
N ASN A 54 -3.42 1.62 -11.77
CA ASN A 54 -3.77 3.01 -12.02
C ASN A 54 -4.41 3.69 -10.79
N SER A 55 -4.51 2.98 -9.67
CA SER A 55 -5.00 3.58 -8.42
C SER A 55 -4.05 4.69 -7.96
N ASP A 56 -4.60 5.88 -7.69
CA ASP A 56 -3.84 7.01 -7.15
C ASP A 56 -3.73 6.85 -5.63
N LEU A 57 -2.57 6.43 -5.14
CA LEU A 57 -2.27 6.27 -3.72
C LEU A 57 -1.72 7.55 -3.07
N SER A 58 -1.63 8.65 -3.84
CA SER A 58 -1.28 9.95 -3.27
C SER A 58 -2.46 10.55 -2.52
N TRP A 59 -2.18 11.60 -1.75
CA TRP A 59 -3.19 12.44 -1.11
C TRP A 59 -4.28 12.96 -2.07
N ASN A 60 -3.99 13.08 -3.38
CA ASN A 60 -4.97 13.54 -4.36
C ASN A 60 -5.97 12.46 -4.79
N GLY A 61 -5.65 11.18 -4.53
CA GLY A 61 -6.52 10.05 -4.83
C GLY A 61 -7.76 9.98 -3.94
N ASP A 62 -7.72 10.61 -2.75
CA ASP A 62 -8.89 10.69 -1.88
C ASP A 62 -9.92 11.67 -2.46
N THR A 63 -10.93 11.13 -3.14
CA THR A 63 -12.02 11.91 -3.72
C THR A 63 -13.17 12.18 -2.74
N ILE A 64 -13.20 11.47 -1.60
CA ILE A 64 -14.25 11.51 -0.58
C ILE A 64 -13.90 12.58 0.47
N ASN A 65 -12.69 12.55 1.03
CA ASN A 65 -12.19 13.51 2.02
C ASN A 65 -11.15 14.46 1.40
N ARG A 66 -11.46 15.00 0.22
CA ARG A 66 -10.58 15.99 -0.42
C ARG A 66 -10.25 17.12 0.55
N ARG A 67 -8.96 17.46 0.64
CA ARG A 67 -8.54 18.72 1.25
C ARG A 67 -9.25 19.87 0.52
N THR A 68 -10.25 20.44 1.16
CA THR A 68 -10.70 21.77 0.79
C THR A 68 -9.62 22.75 1.20
N ASP A 69 -9.12 23.54 0.25
CA ASP A 69 -8.27 24.69 0.54
C ASP A 69 -9.10 25.69 1.33
N SER A 70 -9.12 25.53 2.65
CA SER A 70 -9.70 26.49 3.59
C SER A 70 -8.60 26.88 4.56
N SER A 71 -7.66 27.68 4.07
CA SER A 71 -6.92 28.57 4.95
C SER A 71 -7.81 29.81 5.19
N PRO A 72 -8.18 30.13 6.43
CA PRO A 72 -8.73 31.45 6.70
C PRO A 72 -7.63 32.48 6.45
N THR A 73 -7.95 33.49 5.65
CA THR A 73 -7.12 34.70 5.49
C THR A 73 -7.05 35.47 6.80
#